data_AF-A0AAU8DZF3-F1
#
_entry.id   AF-A0AAU8DZF3-F1
#
_cell.length_a   1.000
_cell.length_b   1.000
_cell.length_c   1.000
_cell.angle_alpha   90.00
_cell.angle_beta   90.00
_cell.angle_gamma   90.00
#
_symmetry.space_group_name_H-M   'P 1'
#
loop_
_entity.id
_entity.type
_entity.pdbx_description
1 polymer ?
#
loop_
_entity_poly.entity_id
_entity_poly.type
_entity_poly.pdbx_seq_one_letter_code
_entity_poly.pdbx_strand_id
1 'polypeptide(L)'
;MNTRCCAIALLLALSGSAFAADTAGLPTSDPIGLWLITFGIAFLIAEAALPNYGVIGLGGIVMFVIGAVILTNAQMPVPLMIGLGLISALLLIFLLIRALKTRPRHTVSGDAGLLGSVTPVLSLQVGDACHGWVHLQGERWQVSSAKPLLIGQRVRVVARKGLVLEVAATDAVPVGE
;
A
#
# COMPACT_ATOMS: atom_id res chain seq x y z
N MET A 1 10.02 -11.68 -1.99
CA MET A 1 9.12 -12.52 -2.81
C MET A 1 9.02 -13.86 -2.10
N ASN A 2 8.03 -14.01 -1.21
CA ASN A 2 8.01 -15.14 -0.27
C ASN A 2 7.59 -16.42 -1.00
N THR A 3 8.55 -17.29 -1.24
CA THR A 3 8.43 -18.65 -1.80
C THR A 3 7.30 -19.46 -1.15
N ARG A 4 6.97 -19.16 0.10
CA ARG A 4 5.85 -19.76 0.85
C ARG A 4 4.47 -19.46 0.26
N CYS A 5 4.22 -18.27 -0.30
CA CYS A 5 2.94 -17.94 -0.94
C CYS A 5 2.77 -18.66 -2.28
N CYS A 6 3.84 -18.73 -3.07
CA CYS A 6 3.82 -19.45 -4.34
C CYS A 6 3.62 -20.97 -4.10
N ALA A 7 4.25 -21.51 -3.06
CA ALA A 7 4.08 -22.91 -2.65
C ALA A 7 2.65 -23.22 -2.16
N ILE A 8 2.00 -22.31 -1.41
CA ILE A 8 0.61 -22.50 -0.97
C ILE A 8 -0.36 -22.38 -2.16
N ALA A 9 -0.13 -21.45 -3.09
CA ALA A 9 -0.91 -21.32 -4.32
C ALA A 9 -0.81 -22.57 -5.21
N LEU A 10 0.40 -23.12 -5.37
CA LEU A 10 0.65 -24.37 -6.09
C LEU A 10 -0.01 -25.56 -5.37
N LEU A 11 0.12 -25.67 -4.05
CA LEU A 11 -0.51 -26.77 -3.29
C LEU A 11 -2.04 -26.73 -3.37
N LEU A 12 -2.65 -25.54 -3.34
CA LEU A 12 -4.09 -25.38 -3.52
C LEU A 12 -4.52 -25.70 -4.96
N ALA A 13 -3.75 -25.28 -5.97
CA ALA A 13 -4.02 -25.62 -7.37
C ALA A 13 -3.88 -27.13 -7.65
N LEU A 14 -2.89 -27.80 -7.05
CA LEU A 14 -2.72 -29.26 -7.16
C LEU A 14 -3.80 -30.04 -6.40
N SER A 15 -4.33 -29.50 -5.30
CA SER A 15 -5.49 -30.11 -4.62
C SER A 15 -6.79 -30.03 -5.45
N GLY A 16 -6.90 -29.07 -6.38
CA GLY A 16 -8.02 -28.96 -7.31
C GLY A 16 -8.06 -30.07 -8.36
N SER A 17 -6.90 -30.51 -8.86
CA SER A 17 -6.81 -31.62 -9.82
C SER A 17 -7.23 -32.97 -9.24
N ALA A 18 -7.17 -33.15 -7.92
CA ALA A 18 -7.67 -34.37 -7.27
C ALA A 18 -9.21 -34.41 -7.22
N PHE A 19 -9.89 -33.26 -7.26
CA PHE A 19 -11.35 -33.18 -7.27
C PHE A 19 -11.98 -33.21 -8.67
N ALA A 20 -11.19 -33.00 -9.73
CA ALA A 20 -11.68 -33.09 -11.11
C ALA A 20 -11.88 -34.53 -11.58
N ALA A 21 -11.10 -35.49 -11.08
CA ALA A 21 -11.14 -36.87 -11.55
C ALA A 21 -12.37 -37.67 -11.07
N ASP A 22 -12.98 -37.29 -9.94
CA ASP A 22 -14.14 -38.01 -9.37
C ASP A 22 -15.49 -37.44 -9.82
N THR A 23 -15.52 -36.45 -10.73
CA THR A 23 -16.77 -35.84 -11.23
C THR A 23 -17.44 -36.59 -12.39
N ALA A 24 -17.03 -37.82 -12.68
CA ALA A 24 -17.60 -38.64 -13.76
C ALA A 24 -19.02 -39.21 -13.48
N GLY A 25 -19.79 -38.63 -12.55
CA GLY A 25 -21.04 -39.24 -12.07
C GLY A 25 -22.23 -38.32 -11.75
N LEU A 26 -22.20 -37.01 -12.01
CA LEU A 26 -23.33 -36.11 -11.67
C LEU A 26 -23.71 -35.16 -12.82
N PRO A 27 -24.98 -34.69 -12.84
CA PRO A 27 -25.75 -34.43 -14.05
C PRO A 27 -25.30 -33.16 -14.77
N THR A 28 -25.82 -33.00 -15.99
CA THR A 28 -25.65 -31.88 -16.92
C THR A 28 -26.01 -30.52 -16.31
N SER A 29 -25.18 -29.99 -15.41
CA SER A 29 -25.22 -28.62 -14.94
C SER A 29 -24.08 -27.85 -15.59
N ASP A 30 -24.40 -26.80 -16.34
CA ASP A 30 -23.42 -25.98 -17.04
C ASP A 30 -22.28 -25.56 -16.10
N PRO A 31 -21.04 -26.04 -16.31
CA PRO A 31 -19.96 -25.91 -15.32
C PRO A 31 -19.41 -24.48 -15.20
N ILE A 32 -19.97 -23.54 -15.98
CA ILE A 32 -19.52 -22.16 -16.14
C ILE A 32 -19.40 -21.44 -14.79
N GLY A 33 -20.37 -21.59 -13.88
CA GLY A 33 -20.32 -20.96 -12.56
C GLY A 33 -19.13 -21.44 -11.71
N LEU A 34 -18.83 -22.73 -11.77
CA LEU A 34 -17.70 -23.35 -11.05
C LEU A 34 -16.35 -22.90 -11.62
N TRP A 35 -16.24 -22.82 -12.94
CA TRP A 35 -15.06 -22.30 -13.62
C TRP A 35 -14.80 -20.82 -13.28
N LEU A 36 -15.85 -19.99 -13.24
CA LEU A 36 -15.74 -18.57 -12.88
C LEU A 36 -15.28 -18.36 -11.43
N ILE A 37 -15.80 -19.14 -10.48
CA ILE A 37 -15.35 -19.10 -9.09
C ILE A 37 -13.87 -19.45 -8.98
N THR A 38 -13.45 -20.51 -9.68
CA THR A 38 -12.06 -20.98 -9.68
C THR A 38 -11.12 -19.93 -10.27
N PHE A 39 -11.49 -19.32 -11.41
CA PHE A 39 -10.74 -18.22 -12.00
C PHE A 39 -10.69 -16.98 -11.09
N GLY A 40 -11.80 -16.65 -10.43
CA GLY A 40 -11.87 -15.55 -9.48
C GLY A 40 -10.88 -15.70 -8.32
N ILE A 41 -10.81 -16.90 -7.75
CA ILE A 41 -9.84 -17.23 -6.69
C ILE A 41 -8.40 -17.16 -7.21
N ALA A 42 -8.13 -17.70 -8.39
CA ALA A 42 -6.81 -17.66 -9.00
C ALA A 42 -6.33 -16.22 -9.22
N PHE A 43 -7.21 -15.31 -9.65
CA PHE A 43 -6.89 -13.89 -9.85
C PHE A 43 -6.63 -13.16 -8.53
N LEU A 44 -7.37 -13.50 -7.46
CA LEU A 44 -7.13 -12.95 -6.13
C LEU A 44 -5.79 -13.41 -5.55
N ILE A 45 -5.39 -14.66 -5.82
CA ILE A 45 -4.07 -15.18 -5.44
C ILE A 45 -2.97 -14.49 -6.27
N ALA A 46 -3.20 -14.29 -7.57
CA ALA A 46 -2.25 -13.59 -8.44
C ALA A 46 -2.02 -12.13 -8.00
N GLU A 47 -3.08 -11.42 -7.59
CA GLU A 47 -3.02 -10.08 -6.99
C GLU A 47 -2.26 -10.09 -5.64
N ALA A 48 -2.29 -11.19 -4.88
CA ALA A 48 -1.51 -11.31 -3.65
C ALA A 48 -0.01 -11.56 -3.91
N ALA A 49 0.34 -12.17 -5.04
CA ALA A 49 1.72 -12.47 -5.43
C ALA A 49 2.42 -11.27 -6.10
N LEU A 50 1.67 -10.42 -6.81
CA LEU A 50 2.19 -9.27 -7.53
C LEU A 50 1.97 -7.97 -6.74
N PRO A 51 2.97 -7.08 -6.63
CA PRO A 51 2.80 -5.74 -6.04
C PRO A 51 2.15 -4.78 -7.05
N ASN A 52 1.10 -5.23 -7.75
CA ASN A 52 0.39 -4.43 -8.74
C ASN A 52 -0.86 -3.79 -8.13
N TYR A 53 -1.30 -2.67 -8.69
CA TYR A 53 -2.42 -1.88 -8.18
C TYR A 53 -3.76 -2.57 -8.48
N GLY A 54 -4.33 -3.38 -7.59
CA GLY A 54 -5.77 -3.66 -7.37
C GLY A 54 -6.63 -4.25 -8.51
N VAL A 55 -6.19 -4.16 -9.76
CA VAL A 55 -7.02 -4.38 -10.96
C VAL A 55 -7.25 -5.87 -11.20
N ILE A 56 -6.23 -6.71 -11.01
CA ILE A 56 -6.36 -8.17 -11.17
C ILE A 56 -7.25 -8.71 -10.04
N GLY A 57 -7.07 -8.20 -8.82
CA GLY A 57 -7.93 -8.50 -7.68
C GLY A 57 -9.39 -8.13 -7.92
N LEU A 58 -9.65 -6.93 -8.46
CA LEU A 58 -11.00 -6.48 -8.78
C LEU A 58 -11.67 -7.40 -9.82
N GLY A 59 -10.94 -7.77 -10.87
CA GLY A 59 -11.41 -8.76 -11.86
C GLY A 59 -11.73 -10.11 -11.23
N GLY A 60 -10.91 -10.56 -10.28
CA GLY A 60 -11.15 -11.79 -9.52
C GLY A 60 -12.44 -11.76 -8.69
N ILE A 61 -12.74 -10.63 -8.04
CA ILE A 61 -14.00 -10.44 -7.29
C ILE A 61 -15.20 -10.50 -8.24
N VAL A 62 -15.14 -9.82 -9.38
CA VAL A 62 -16.23 -9.80 -10.36
C VAL A 62 -16.52 -11.20 -10.89
N MET A 63 -15.48 -11.95 -11.28
CA MET A 63 -15.59 -13.35 -11.72
C MET A 63 -16.19 -14.24 -10.62
N PHE A 64 -15.73 -14.08 -9.38
CA PHE A 64 -16.24 -14.85 -8.23
C PHE A 64 -17.73 -14.57 -7.98
N VAL A 65 -18.15 -13.31 -7.97
CA VAL A 65 -19.55 -12.91 -7.74
C VAL A 65 -20.46 -13.43 -8.85
N ILE A 66 -20.07 -13.29 -10.12
CA ILE A 66 -20.86 -13.80 -11.24
C ILE A 66 -20.99 -15.32 -11.15
N GLY A 67 -19.89 -16.04 -10.86
CA GLY A 67 -19.93 -17.49 -10.67
C GLY A 67 -20.83 -17.91 -9.50
N ALA A 68 -20.79 -17.19 -8.39
CA ALA A 68 -21.64 -17.44 -7.22
C ALA A 68 -23.14 -17.20 -7.52
N VAL A 69 -23.46 -16.15 -8.28
CA VAL A 69 -24.85 -15.86 -8.71
C VAL A 69 -25.37 -16.96 -9.63
N ILE A 70 -24.56 -17.39 -10.61
CA ILE A 70 -24.90 -18.51 -11.49
C ILE A 70 -25.18 -19.79 -10.68
N LEU A 71 -24.36 -20.05 -9.65
CA LEU A 71 -24.54 -21.23 -8.78
C LEU A 71 -25.75 -21.14 -7.85
N THR A 72 -26.12 -19.93 -7.41
CA THR A 72 -27.26 -19.72 -6.49
C THR A 72 -28.61 -19.97 -7.18
N ASN A 73 -28.69 -19.74 -8.49
CA ASN A 73 -29.89 -20.03 -9.28
C ASN A 73 -30.02 -21.51 -9.68
N ALA A 74 -28.99 -22.31 -9.42
CA ALA A 74 -29.07 -23.76 -9.52
C ALA A 74 -29.68 -24.31 -8.22
N GLN A 75 -30.49 -25.37 -8.32
CA GLN A 75 -31.07 -26.07 -7.18
C GLN A 75 -29.95 -26.82 -6.43
N MET A 76 -29.15 -26.09 -5.65
CA MET A 76 -27.95 -26.60 -5.01
C MET A 76 -28.23 -27.11 -3.58
N PRO A 77 -27.57 -28.18 -3.14
CA PRO A 77 -27.67 -28.68 -1.77
C PRO A 77 -27.30 -27.63 -0.72
N VAL A 78 -28.03 -27.57 0.40
CA VAL A 78 -27.82 -26.63 1.52
C VAL A 78 -26.35 -26.52 2.00
N PRO A 79 -25.56 -27.61 2.10
CA PRO A 79 -24.15 -27.51 2.50
C PRO A 79 -23.29 -26.66 1.55
N LEU A 80 -23.59 -26.71 0.24
CA LEU A 80 -22.90 -25.92 -0.78
C LEU A 80 -23.20 -24.42 -0.64
N MET A 81 -24.44 -24.08 -0.29
CA MET A 81 -24.86 -22.69 -0.04
C MET A 81 -24.16 -22.10 1.19
N ILE A 82 -24.03 -22.89 2.27
CA ILE A 82 -23.30 -22.49 3.48
C ILE A 82 -21.81 -22.32 3.18
N GLY A 83 -21.21 -23.26 2.45
CA GLY A 83 -19.80 -23.19 2.05
C GLY A 83 -19.50 -21.95 1.22
N LEU A 84 -20.34 -21.64 0.23
CA LEU A 84 -20.19 -20.47 -0.62
C LEU A 84 -20.38 -19.15 0.14
N GLY A 85 -21.34 -19.10 1.05
CA GLY A 85 -21.56 -17.96 1.95
C GLY A 85 -20.35 -17.69 2.85
N LEU A 86 -19.76 -18.74 3.42
CA LEU A 86 -18.53 -18.64 4.22
C LEU A 86 -17.35 -18.11 3.41
N ILE A 87 -17.15 -18.63 2.18
CA ILE A 87 -16.08 -18.17 1.29
C ILE A 87 -16.28 -16.69 0.93
N SER A 88 -17.50 -16.28 0.60
CA SER A 88 -17.83 -14.88 0.29
C SER A 88 -17.59 -13.95 1.48
N ALA A 89 -17.97 -14.37 2.70
CA ALA A 89 -17.70 -13.60 3.91
C ALA A 89 -16.19 -13.46 4.18
N LEU A 90 -15.43 -14.54 4.00
CA LEU A 90 -13.98 -14.52 4.13
C LEU A 90 -13.32 -13.58 3.12
N LEU A 91 -13.82 -13.59 1.87
CA LEU A 91 -13.40 -12.69 0.81
C LEU A 91 -13.61 -11.23 1.21
N LEU A 92 -14.81 -10.90 1.70
CA LEU A 92 -15.17 -9.55 2.13
C LEU A 92 -14.27 -9.08 3.27
N ILE A 93 -14.04 -9.93 4.27
CA ILE A 93 -13.15 -9.65 5.40
C ILE A 93 -11.71 -9.41 4.90
N PHE A 94 -11.21 -10.25 4.00
CA PHE A 94 -9.89 -10.10 3.42
C PHE A 94 -9.75 -8.77 2.67
N LEU A 95 -10.74 -8.39 1.87
CA LEU A 95 -10.79 -7.11 1.17
C LEU A 95 -10.84 -5.94 2.14
N LEU A 96 -11.62 -6.05 3.22
CA LEU A 96 -11.71 -5.02 4.24
C LEU A 96 -10.39 -4.83 4.99
N ILE A 97 -9.70 -5.91 5.35
CA ILE A 97 -8.36 -5.87 5.96
C ILE A 97 -7.35 -5.22 5.01
N ARG A 98 -7.37 -5.60 3.73
CA ARG A 98 -6.53 -4.98 2.70
C ARG A 98 -6.85 -3.50 2.54
N ALA A 99 -8.12 -3.12 2.45
CA ALA A 99 -8.59 -1.73 2.32
C ALA A 99 -8.19 -0.87 3.54
N LEU A 100 -8.29 -1.43 4.75
CA LEU A 100 -7.83 -0.77 5.97
C LEU A 100 -6.30 -0.65 6.01
N LYS A 101 -5.58 -1.63 5.47
CA LYS A 101 -4.11 -1.62 5.39
C LYS A 101 -3.57 -0.76 4.25
N THR A 102 -4.37 -0.50 3.21
CA THR A 102 -4.09 0.47 2.15
C THR A 102 -4.53 1.88 2.51
N ARG A 103 -5.13 2.09 3.70
CA ARG A 103 -5.30 3.45 4.22
C ARG A 103 -3.91 4.09 4.19
N PRO A 104 -3.70 5.13 3.35
CA PRO A 104 -2.38 5.67 3.14
C PRO A 104 -1.89 6.13 4.51
N ARG A 105 -0.88 5.43 5.03
CA ARG A 105 0.03 6.01 6.00
C ARG A 105 0.46 7.29 5.34
N HIS A 106 -0.07 8.38 5.87
CA HIS A 106 0.31 9.76 5.63
C HIS A 106 1.68 9.79 4.96
N THR A 107 1.75 10.29 3.73
CA THR A 107 2.97 10.48 2.95
C THR A 107 4.07 11.02 3.87
N VAL A 108 4.88 10.12 4.44
CA VAL A 108 6.19 10.43 4.99
C VAL A 108 7.16 10.31 3.81
N SER A 109 6.84 11.04 2.73
CA SER A 109 7.76 11.29 1.64
C SER A 109 8.64 12.47 2.09
N GLY A 110 9.91 12.21 2.35
CA GLY A 110 10.95 13.23 2.54
C GLY A 110 11.05 13.89 3.93
N ASP A 111 9.96 14.05 4.68
CA ASP A 111 9.97 14.87 5.92
C ASP A 111 10.82 14.33 7.06
N ALA A 112 10.78 13.01 7.28
CA ALA A 112 11.47 12.39 8.40
C ALA A 112 13.01 12.48 8.29
N GLY A 113 13.54 12.64 7.07
CA GLY A 113 14.98 12.84 6.85
C GLY A 113 15.41 14.31 6.93
N LEU A 114 14.49 15.26 6.75
CA LEU A 114 14.80 16.70 6.77
C LEU A 114 14.81 17.24 8.19
N LEU A 115 13.85 16.84 9.03
CA LEU A 115 13.76 17.27 10.43
C LEU A 115 14.99 16.80 11.23
N GLY A 116 15.65 17.73 11.92
CA GLY A 116 16.86 17.45 12.70
C GLY A 116 18.17 17.45 11.90
N SER A 117 18.12 17.50 10.56
CA SER A 117 19.32 17.59 9.73
C SER A 117 20.05 18.92 9.95
N VAL A 118 21.39 18.85 10.02
CA VAL A 118 22.27 20.02 10.15
C VAL A 118 22.95 20.29 8.82
N THR A 119 22.76 21.49 8.29
CA THR A 119 23.31 21.90 6.98
C THR A 119 23.84 23.33 7.04
N PRO A 120 24.89 23.68 6.27
CA PRO A 120 25.34 25.06 6.15
C PRO A 120 24.42 25.89 5.27
N VAL A 121 24.23 27.16 5.63
CA VAL A 121 23.54 28.16 4.78
C VAL A 121 24.40 28.48 3.56
N LEU A 122 23.85 28.38 2.36
CA LEU A 122 24.59 28.63 1.10
C LEU A 122 24.45 30.07 0.63
N SER A 123 23.25 30.63 0.77
CA SER A 123 22.96 32.00 0.35
C SER A 123 21.83 32.58 1.18
N LEU A 124 21.85 33.89 1.34
CA LEU A 124 20.79 34.66 1.99
C LEU A 124 19.89 35.27 0.93
N GLN A 125 18.61 35.46 1.28
CA GLN A 125 17.68 36.19 0.44
C GLN A 125 18.10 37.66 0.39
N VAL A 126 18.16 38.25 -0.80
CA VAL A 126 18.53 39.66 -0.97
C VAL A 126 17.50 40.54 -0.26
N GLY A 127 17.94 41.29 0.76
CA GLY A 127 17.09 42.19 1.55
C GLY A 127 16.49 41.57 2.81
N ASP A 128 16.70 40.28 3.09
CA ASP A 128 16.21 39.63 4.30
C ASP A 128 17.20 38.60 4.84
N ALA A 129 17.85 38.94 5.97
CA ALA A 129 18.82 38.07 6.62
C ALA A 129 18.18 36.88 7.35
N CYS A 130 16.86 36.86 7.53
CA CYS A 130 16.14 35.76 8.18
C CYS A 130 15.74 34.65 7.21
N HIS A 131 15.81 34.89 5.90
CA HIS A 131 15.54 33.92 4.86
C HIS A 131 16.79 33.55 4.08
N GLY A 132 16.93 32.28 3.72
CA GLY A 132 18.09 31.81 2.97
C GLY A 132 17.83 30.51 2.24
N TRP A 133 18.90 29.94 1.71
CA TRP A 133 18.87 28.69 0.98
C TRP A 133 19.90 27.73 1.54
N VAL A 134 19.51 26.46 1.68
CA VAL A 134 20.38 25.35 2.08
C VAL A 134 20.33 24.23 1.06
N HIS A 135 21.33 23.37 1.06
CA HIS A 135 21.33 22.15 0.27
C HIS A 135 21.18 20.96 1.21
N LEU A 136 20.13 20.18 0.99
CA LEU A 136 19.77 19.01 1.78
C LEU A 136 19.32 17.92 0.83
N GLN A 137 19.86 16.71 1.00
CA GLN A 137 19.49 15.53 0.21
C GLN A 137 19.58 15.73 -1.32
N GLY A 138 20.53 16.54 -1.80
CA GLY A 138 20.70 16.81 -3.24
C GLY A 138 19.79 17.90 -3.80
N GLU A 139 18.97 18.54 -2.97
CA GLU A 139 18.01 19.57 -3.38
C GLU A 139 18.30 20.91 -2.69
N ARG A 140 17.95 22.03 -3.33
CA ARG A 140 17.98 23.37 -2.72
C ARG A 140 16.66 23.65 -2.03
N TRP A 141 16.72 23.89 -0.73
CA TRP A 141 15.57 24.20 0.11
C TRP A 141 15.63 25.63 0.60
N GLN A 142 14.47 26.29 0.60
CA GLN A 142 14.33 27.61 1.22
C GLN A 142 14.21 27.44 2.72
N VAL A 143 14.94 28.26 3.48
CA VAL A 143 14.92 28.24 4.94
C VAL A 143 14.49 29.58 5.51
N SER A 144 13.83 29.54 6.66
CA SER A 144 13.45 30.70 7.47
C SER A 144 13.96 30.49 8.89
N SER A 145 14.54 31.53 9.48
CA SER A 145 15.03 31.55 10.85
C SER A 145 14.45 32.75 11.59
N ALA A 146 14.23 32.60 12.91
CA ALA A 146 13.82 33.72 13.76
C ALA A 146 14.96 34.72 14.03
N LYS A 147 16.21 34.31 13.79
CA LYS A 147 17.42 35.13 13.95
C LYS A 147 18.11 35.29 12.59
N PRO A 148 18.80 36.42 12.34
CA PRO A 148 19.56 36.61 11.11
C PRO A 148 20.61 35.52 10.93
N LEU A 149 20.62 34.94 9.74
CA LEU A 149 21.52 33.87 9.32
C LEU A 149 22.77 34.45 8.66
N LEU A 150 23.88 33.73 8.78
CA LEU A 150 25.13 34.03 8.07
C LEU A 150 25.43 32.94 7.04
N ILE A 151 25.99 33.34 5.89
CA ILE A 151 26.46 32.38 4.88
C ILE A 151 27.54 31.49 5.49
N GLY A 152 27.39 30.17 5.35
CA GLY A 152 28.27 29.16 5.94
C GLY A 152 27.89 28.73 7.36
N GLN A 153 26.95 29.42 8.03
CA GLN A 153 26.51 29.06 9.38
C GLN A 153 25.78 27.71 9.39
N ARG A 154 26.05 26.88 10.40
CA ARG A 154 25.37 25.58 10.57
C ARG A 154 24.01 25.78 11.22
N VAL A 155 22.97 25.38 10.50
CA VAL A 155 21.59 25.45 10.97
C VAL A 155 20.97 24.06 11.03
N ARG A 156 20.13 23.84 12.05
CA ARG A 156 19.35 22.62 12.24
C ARG A 156 17.91 22.87 11.83
N VAL A 157 17.34 21.97 11.04
CA VAL A 157 15.92 22.01 10.68
C VAL A 157 15.06 21.63 11.88
N VAL A 158 14.17 22.53 12.30
CA VAL A 158 13.28 22.37 13.47
C VAL A 158 11.86 22.03 13.03
N ALA A 159 11.40 22.61 11.93
CA ALA A 159 10.07 22.35 11.38
C ALA A 159 10.05 22.51 9.86
N ARG A 160 8.99 22.03 9.20
CA ARG A 160 8.70 22.29 7.78
C ARG A 160 7.34 22.96 7.66
N LYS A 161 7.29 24.07 6.92
CA LYS A 161 6.06 24.77 6.53
C LYS A 161 5.96 24.76 5.00
N GLY A 162 5.36 23.72 4.44
CA GLY A 162 5.19 23.57 2.99
C GLY A 162 6.52 23.39 2.26
N LEU A 163 6.96 24.40 1.51
CA LEU A 163 8.24 24.40 0.78
C LEU A 163 9.37 25.13 1.52
N VAL A 164 9.08 25.68 2.71
CA VAL A 164 10.04 26.40 3.53
C VAL A 164 10.37 25.58 4.77
N LEU A 165 11.65 25.44 5.08
CA LEU A 165 12.14 24.79 6.30
C LEU A 165 12.41 25.84 7.38
N GLU A 166 11.90 25.63 8.57
CA GLU A 166 12.20 26.46 9.73
C GLU A 166 13.48 25.94 10.38
N VAL A 167 14.47 26.80 10.53
CA VAL A 167 15.80 26.42 10.99
C VAL A 167 16.25 27.24 12.19
N ALA A 168 16.99 26.61 13.09
CA ALA A 168 17.65 27.26 14.22
C ALA A 168 19.16 27.11 14.11
N ALA A 169 19.90 28.16 14.47
CA ALA A 169 21.36 28.09 14.55
C ALA A 169 21.78 26.99 15.54
N THR A 170 22.69 26.11 15.13
CA THR A 170 23.20 25.04 16.01
C THR A 170 24.18 25.60 17.04
N ASP A 171 24.81 26.73 16.74
CA ASP A 171 25.67 27.47 17.67
C ASP A 171 24.83 28.46 18.48
N ALA A 172 24.04 27.93 19.42
CA ALA A 172 23.69 28.70 20.59
C ALA A 172 24.93 28.79 21.48
N VAL A 173 25.84 29.73 21.17
CA VAL A 173 26.63 30.36 22.24
C VAL A 173 25.58 31.00 23.16
N PRO A 174 25.50 30.65 24.45
CA PRO A 174 24.62 31.35 25.37
C PRO A 174 25.09 32.79 25.40
N VAL A 175 24.23 33.70 24.94
CA VAL A 175 24.38 35.12 25.24
C VAL A 175 24.23 35.22 26.76
N GLY A 176 25.26 35.78 27.39
CA GLY A 176 25.63 35.57 28.78
C GLY A 176 24.63 36.05 29.83
N GLU A 177 24.94 35.68 31.06
CA GLU A 177 25.27 36.64 32.12
C GLU A 177 26.65 36.30 32.70
#